data_AF-A0A5M4ATU2-F1
#
_entry.id   AF-A0A5M4ATU2-F1
#
_cell.length_a   1.000
_cell.length_b   1.000
_cell.length_c   1.000
_cell.angle_alpha   90.00
_cell.angle_beta   90.00
_cell.angle_gamma   90.00
#
_symmetry.space_group_name_H-M   'P 1'
#
loop_
_entity.id
_entity.type
_entity.pdbx_description
1 polymer ?
#
loop_
_entity_poly.entity_id
_entity_poly.type
_entity_poly.pdbx_seq_one_letter_code
_entity_poly.pdbx_strand_id
1 'polypeptide(L)' 'MLLHRTCIYPKDVQRITGKSERSGRRLLTKIRQELGKASHQFITVEEFANYTGLPVSTIRQYLVD' A
#
# COMPACT_ATOMS: atom_id res chain seq x y z
N MET A 1 16.89 15.68 -4.17
CA MET A 1 15.53 15.82 -3.61
C MET A 1 15.15 14.49 -2.99
N LEU A 2 14.69 14.47 -1.74
CA LEU A 2 14.12 13.25 -1.14
C LEU A 2 12.69 13.09 -1.69
N LEU A 3 12.44 12.03 -2.46
CA LEU A 3 11.12 11.73 -2.99
C LEU A 3 10.33 10.95 -1.93
N HIS A 4 9.25 11.55 -1.43
CA HIS A 4 8.33 10.88 -0.51
C HIS A 4 7.14 10.29 -1.26
N ARG A 5 6.98 8.96 -1.21
CA ARG A 5 5.80 8.29 -1.74
C ARG A 5 4.63 8.38 -0.77
N THR A 6 3.52 8.91 -1.26
CA THR A 6 2.24 8.99 -0.52
C THR A 6 1.34 7.79 -0.82
N CYS A 7 1.51 7.14 -1.96
CA CYS A 7 0.67 6.03 -2.43
C CYS A 7 1.39 4.69 -2.32
N ILE A 8 0.62 3.61 -2.16
CA ILE A 8 1.10 2.23 -2.12
C ILE A 8 0.84 1.52 -3.46
N TYR A 9 1.87 0.88 -4.00
CA TYR A 9 1.81 0.06 -5.21
C TYR A 9 1.98 -1.44 -4.90
N PRO A 10 1.61 -2.34 -5.83
CA PRO A 10 1.75 -3.78 -5.62
C PRO A 10 3.18 -4.23 -5.23
N LYS A 11 4.22 -3.57 -5.78
CA LYS A 11 5.63 -3.84 -5.41
C LYS A 11 5.94 -3.44 -3.97
N ASP A 12 5.37 -2.35 -3.49
CA ASP A 12 5.52 -1.93 -2.09
C ASP A 12 4.86 -2.95 -1.17
N VAL A 13 3.65 -3.40 -1.51
CA VAL A 13 2.96 -4.47 -0.75
C VAL A 13 3.79 -5.75 -0.71
N GLN A 14 4.44 -6.12 -1.81
CA GLN A 14 5.35 -7.26 -1.83
C GLN A 14 6.54 -7.07 -0.88
N ARG A 15 7.19 -5.90 -0.89
CA ARG A 15 8.31 -5.58 0.01
C ARG A 15 7.89 -5.58 1.47
N ILE A 16 6.74 -5.00 1.79
CA ILE A 16 6.22 -4.86 3.16
C ILE A 16 5.75 -6.20 3.73
N THR A 17 5.08 -7.04 2.92
CA THR A 17 4.36 -8.22 3.42
C THR A 17 4.99 -9.56 3.05
N GLY A 18 6.00 -9.57 2.17
CA GLY A 18 6.59 -10.79 1.61
C GLY A 18 5.68 -11.57 0.65
N LYS A 19 4.48 -11.06 0.34
CA LYS A 19 3.55 -11.70 -0.60
C LYS A 19 3.97 -11.45 -2.05
N SER A 20 3.56 -12.33 -2.96
CA SER A 20 3.73 -12.08 -4.41
C SER A 20 3.07 -10.78 -4.85
N GLU A 21 3.59 -10.14 -5.90
CA GLU A 21 3.00 -8.93 -6.49
C GLU A 21 1.52 -9.12 -6.87
N ARG A 22 1.16 -10.32 -7.39
CA ARG A 22 -0.24 -10.67 -7.71
C ARG A 22 -1.13 -10.64 -6.47
N SER A 23 -0.68 -11.22 -5.37
CA SER A 23 -1.39 -11.19 -4.10
C SER A 23 -1.49 -9.77 -3.54
N GLY A 24 -0.43 -8.97 -3.68
CA GLY A 24 -0.43 -7.55 -3.30
C GLY A 24 -1.44 -6.72 -4.10
N ARG A 25 -1.54 -6.94 -5.42
CA ARG A 25 -2.56 -6.30 -6.26
C ARG A 25 -3.99 -6.65 -5.82
N ARG A 26 -4.25 -7.93 -5.48
CA ARG A 26 -5.55 -8.37 -4.96
C ARG A 26 -5.87 -7.68 -3.64
N LEU A 27 -4.90 -7.58 -2.74
CA LEU A 27 -5.05 -6.86 -1.47
C LEU A 27 -5.44 -5.40 -1.71
N LEU A 28 -4.70 -4.66 -2.54
CA LEU A 28 -5.02 -3.26 -2.83
C LEU A 28 -6.41 -3.07 -3.48
N THR A 29 -6.85 -4.00 -4.32
CA THR A 29 -8.21 -3.98 -4.86
C THR A 29 -9.25 -4.19 -3.77
N LYS A 30 -9.03 -5.13 -2.85
CA LYS A 30 -9.92 -5.35 -1.70
C LYS A 30 -10.01 -4.11 -0.81
N ILE A 31 -8.87 -3.47 -0.51
CA ILE A 31 -8.82 -2.22 0.26
C ILE A 31 -9.64 -1.12 -0.44
N ARG A 32 -9.45 -0.92 -1.76
CA ARG A 32 -10.26 0.06 -2.52
C ARG A 32 -11.76 -0.22 -2.40
N GLN A 33 -12.17 -1.47 -2.53
CA GLN A 33 -13.58 -1.85 -2.46
C GLN A 33 -14.16 -1.57 -1.07
N GLU A 34 -13.44 -1.94 0.00
CA GLU A 34 -13.88 -1.69 1.38
C GLU A 34 -13.94 -0.19 1.72
N LEU A 35 -13.09 0.62 1.11
CA LEU A 35 -13.10 2.09 1.25
C LEU A 35 -14.09 2.79 0.28
N GLY A 36 -14.80 2.05 -0.58
CA GLY A 36 -15.71 2.64 -1.57
C GLY A 36 -15.01 3.48 -2.66
N LYS A 37 -13.72 3.22 -2.91
CA LYS A 37 -12.90 4.00 -3.86
C LYS A 37 -13.06 3.51 -5.30
N ALA A 38 -13.07 4.45 -6.24
CA ALA A 38 -13.05 4.14 -7.67
C ALA A 38 -11.72 3.50 -8.10
N SER A 39 -11.72 2.78 -9.22
CA SER A 39 -10.56 2.02 -9.72
C SER A 39 -9.31 2.87 -9.99
N HIS A 40 -9.50 4.15 -10.33
CA HIS A 40 -8.43 5.11 -10.59
C HIS A 40 -7.91 5.80 -9.32
N GLN A 41 -8.60 5.68 -8.19
CA GLN A 41 -8.18 6.31 -6.94
C GLN A 41 -7.09 5.47 -6.27
N PHE A 42 -6.07 6.16 -5.77
CA PHE A 42 -4.94 5.54 -5.10
C PHE A 42 -5.28 5.07 -3.69
N ILE A 43 -4.48 4.14 -3.18
CA ILE A 43 -4.43 3.80 -1.76
C ILE A 43 -3.24 4.53 -1.14
N THR A 44 -3.46 5.35 -0.11
CA THR A 44 -2.36 6.04 0.59
C THR A 44 -1.65 5.11 1.57
N VAL A 45 -0.47 5.52 2.03
CA VAL A 45 0.26 4.84 3.11
C VAL A 45 -0.62 4.71 4.35
N GLU A 46 -1.35 5.76 4.70
CA GLU A 46 -2.23 5.83 5.87
C GLU A 46 -3.43 4.89 5.72
N GLU A 47 -4.07 4.85 4.55
CA GLU A 47 -5.17 3.93 4.26
C GLU A 47 -4.72 2.47 4.34
N PHE A 48 -3.55 2.17 3.77
CA PHE A 48 -2.96 0.83 3.84
C PHE A 48 -2.58 0.44 5.27
N ALA A 49 -2.00 1.36 6.04
CA ALA A 49 -1.66 1.16 7.45
C ALA A 49 -2.91 0.86 8.28
N ASN A 50 -3.95 1.68 8.14
CA ASN A 50 -5.22 1.51 8.84
C ASN A 50 -5.88 0.16 8.51
N TYR A 51 -5.81 -0.27 7.24
CA TYR A 51 -6.38 -1.54 6.83
C TYR A 51 -5.59 -2.75 7.35
N THR A 52 -4.26 -2.70 7.26
CA THR A 52 -3.39 -3.85 7.58
C THR A 52 -3.02 -3.95 9.05
N GLY A 53 -3.26 -2.88 9.83
CA GLY A 53 -2.81 -2.78 11.22
C GLY A 53 -1.30 -2.56 11.36
N LEU A 54 -0.59 -2.32 10.26
CA LEU A 54 0.85 -2.07 10.28
C LEU A 54 1.14 -0.59 10.59
N PRO A 55 2.13 -0.27 11.44
CA PRO A 55 2.51 1.11 11.69
C PRO A 55 3.00 1.81 10.42
N VAL A 56 2.58 3.06 10.21
CA VAL A 56 3.03 3.91 9.09
C VAL A 56 4.55 4.02 9.06
N SER A 57 5.19 4.14 10.22
CA SER A 57 6.65 4.20 10.35
C SER A 57 7.32 2.95 9.78
N THR A 58 6.80 1.76 10.10
CA THR A 58 7.29 0.49 9.55
C THR A 58 7.10 0.42 8.04
N ILE A 59 5.92 0.79 7.53
CA ILE A 59 5.64 0.78 6.09
C ILE A 59 6.64 1.67 5.32
N ARG A 60 6.90 2.88 5.84
CA ARG A 60 7.79 3.85 5.18
C ARG A 60 9.23 3.35 5.02
N GLN A 61 9.70 2.42 5.86
CA GLN A 61 11.03 1.81 5.73
C GLN A 61 11.20 1.01 4.43
N TYR A 62 10.09 0.54 3.84
CA TYR A 62 10.10 -0.26 2.61
C TYR A 62 9.80 0.55 1.34
N LEU A 63 9.54 1.86 1.46
CA LEU A 63 9.25 2.76 0.35
C LEU A 63 10.49 3.51 -0.15
N VAL A 64 11.64 2.84 -0.09
CA VAL A 64 12.95 3.38 -0.47
C VAL A 64 13.26 2.99 -1.92
N ASP A 65 12.96 3.89 -2.84
CA ASP A 65 13.36 3.81 -4.26
C ASP A 65 13.90 5.17 -4.70
#